data_AF-A0A6B3F6D9-F1
#
_entry.id   AF-A0A6B3F6D9-F1
#
_cell.length_a   1.000
_cell.length_b   1.000
_cell.length_c   1.000
_cell.angle_alpha   90.00
_cell.angle_beta   90.00
_cell.angle_gamma   90.00
#
_symmetry.space_group_name_H-M   'P 1'
#
loop_
_entity.id
_entity.type
_entity.pdbx_description
1 polymer ?
#
loop_
_entity_poly.entity_id
_entity_poly.type
_entity_poly.pdbx_seq_one_letter_code
_entity_poly.pdbx_strand_id
1 'polypeptide(L)' 'AIACDAIGAENVYGVSMPSKYSSEHSKDDAADLAARTGLHYRSAPIAPMFDAFMDALGFTGLAEENLQARLRGTTL' A
#
# COMPACT_ATOMS: atom_id res chain seq x y z
N ALA A 1 1.79 15.38 -4.28
CA ALA A 1 1.88 16.70 -4.95
C ALA A 1 0.47 17.21 -5.26
N ILE A 2 -0.16 16.82 -6.38
CA ILE A 2 -1.48 17.35 -6.81
C ILE A 2 -2.53 17.45 -5.69
N ALA A 3 -2.75 16.37 -4.92
CA ALA A 3 -3.73 16.39 -3.83
C ALA A 3 -3.35 17.40 -2.74
N CYS A 4 -2.09 17.45 -2.31
CA CYS A 4 -1.64 18.41 -1.30
C CYS A 4 -1.79 19.85 -1.82
N ASP A 5 -1.48 20.09 -3.09
CA ASP A 5 -1.63 21.41 -3.71
C ASP A 5 -3.10 21.84 -3.81
N ALA A 6 -4.02 20.88 -4.00
CA ALA A 6 -5.44 21.13 -4.16
C ALA A 6 -6.21 21.32 -2.84
N ILE A 7 -5.87 20.54 -1.79
CA ILE A 7 -6.67 20.48 -0.56
C ILE A 7 -5.85 20.70 0.73
N GLY A 8 -4.57 21.02 0.65
CA GLY A 8 -3.68 21.09 1.82
C GLY A 8 -3.18 19.71 2.26
N ALA A 9 -1.92 19.61 2.66
CA ALA A 9 -1.28 18.34 3.00
C ALA A 9 -1.90 17.66 4.23
N GLU A 10 -2.39 18.45 5.18
CA GLU A 10 -3.12 18.00 6.37
C GLU A 10 -4.44 17.28 6.05
N ASN A 11 -4.98 17.47 4.84
CA ASN A 11 -6.18 16.79 4.37
C ASN A 11 -5.86 15.59 3.48
N VAL A 12 -4.59 15.24 3.28
CA VAL A 12 -4.14 14.13 2.43
C VAL A 12 -3.59 12.99 3.30
N TYR A 13 -4.05 11.78 2.98
CA TYR A 13 -3.67 10.56 3.68
C TYR A 13 -3.02 9.56 2.70
N GLY A 14 -1.75 9.26 2.92
CA GLY A 14 -1.01 8.19 2.24
C GLY A 14 -1.02 6.91 3.07
N VAL A 15 -1.35 5.78 2.43
CA VAL A 15 -1.32 4.46 3.06
C VAL A 15 -0.35 3.56 2.29
N SER A 16 0.76 3.19 2.94
CA SER A 16 1.68 2.19 2.40
C SER A 16 1.17 0.79 2.73
N MET A 17 1.05 -0.05 1.70
CA MET A 17 0.46 -1.39 1.82
C MET A 17 1.44 -2.47 1.33
N PRO A 18 2.53 -2.71 2.10
CA PRO A 18 3.56 -3.65 1.69
C PRO A 18 3.07 -5.09 1.76
N SER A 19 3.47 -5.89 0.78
CA SER A 19 3.41 -7.36 0.81
C SER A 19 4.82 -7.92 1.03
N LYS A 20 4.93 -9.25 1.13
CA LYS A 20 6.23 -9.95 1.18
C LYS A 20 7.11 -9.69 -0.06
N TYR A 21 6.50 -9.29 -1.18
CA TYR A 21 7.20 -8.97 -2.43
C TYR A 21 7.56 -7.49 -2.56
N SER A 22 7.13 -6.64 -1.62
CA SER A 22 7.44 -5.21 -1.66
C SER A 22 8.90 -4.95 -1.28
N SER A 23 9.63 -4.27 -2.17
CA SER A 23 11.02 -3.87 -1.92
C SER A 23 11.11 -2.83 -0.80
N GLU A 24 12.29 -2.75 -0.18
CA GLU A 24 12.60 -1.73 0.83
C GLU A 24 12.58 -0.33 0.20
N HIS A 25 13.20 -0.15 -0.96
CA HIS A 25 13.18 1.10 -1.72
C HIS A 25 11.77 1.65 -1.95
N SER A 26 10.79 0.80 -2.31
CA SER A 26 9.41 1.27 -2.50
C SER A 26 8.75 1.77 -1.21
N LYS A 27 9.15 1.25 -0.05
CA LYS A 27 8.64 1.70 1.26
C LYS A 27 9.30 3.02 1.65
N ASP A 28 10.61 3.13 1.42
CA ASP A 28 11.40 4.32 1.73
C ASP A 28 10.97 5.51 0.87
N ASP A 29 10.77 5.30 -0.43
CA ASP A 29 10.31 6.35 -1.35
C ASP A 29 8.94 6.90 -0.95
N ALA A 30 8.01 6.02 -0.52
CA ALA A 30 6.70 6.44 -0.05
C ALA A 30 6.77 7.25 1.25
N ALA A 31 7.66 6.85 2.17
CA ALA A 31 7.89 7.57 3.41
C ALA A 31 8.57 8.93 3.18
N ASP A 32 9.58 8.98 2.30
CA ASP A 32 10.27 10.22 1.92
C ASP A 32 9.31 11.19 1.21
N LEU A 33 8.48 10.71 0.29
CA LEU A 33 7.44 11.52 -0.34
C LEU A 33 6.50 12.12 0.70
N ALA A 34 6.05 11.32 1.68
CA ALA A 34 5.19 11.81 2.74
C ALA A 34 5.87 12.88 3.60
N ALA A 35 7.12 12.64 4.00
CA ALA A 35 7.91 13.58 4.78
C ALA A 35 8.12 14.91 4.04
N ARG A 36 8.42 14.87 2.74
CA ARG A 36 8.63 16.08 1.92
C ARG A 36 7.35 16.87 1.64
N THR A 37 6.21 16.20 1.61
CA THR A 37 4.93 16.85 1.32
C THR A 37 4.15 17.25 2.56
N GLY A 38 4.49 16.70 3.73
CA GLY A 38 3.81 16.98 5.00
C GLY A 38 2.46 16.27 5.15
N LEU A 39 2.14 15.29 4.29
CA LEU A 39 0.88 14.56 4.36
C LEU A 39 0.87 13.53 5.49
N HIS A 40 -0.33 13.09 5.90
CA HIS A 40 -0.46 12.01 6.86
C HIS A 40 -0.05 10.68 6.24
N TYR A 41 0.86 9.95 6.87
CA TYR A 41 1.35 8.67 6.37
C TYR A 41 1.20 7.56 7.40
N ARG A 42 0.69 6.41 6.96
CA ARG A 42 0.63 5.18 7.76
C ARG A 42 0.97 3.96 6.93
N SER A 43 1.44 2.91 7.60
CA SER A 43 1.65 1.60 7.00
C SER A 43 0.55 0.65 7.43
N ALA A 44 -0.02 -0.07 6.46
CA ALA A 44 -1.02 -1.12 6.64
C ALA A 44 -0.60 -2.35 5.80
N PRO A 45 0.30 -3.21 6.30
CA PRO A 45 0.80 -4.36 5.55
C PRO A 45 -0.33 -5.31 5.14
N ILE A 46 -0.32 -5.75 3.87
CA ILE A 46 -1.33 -6.69 3.34
C ILE A 46 -0.91 -8.15 3.48
N ALA A 47 0.32 -8.43 3.91
CA ALA A 47 0.86 -9.79 4.01
C ALA A 47 -0.06 -10.75 4.81
N PRO A 48 -0.61 -10.39 5.99
CA PRO A 48 -1.47 -11.30 6.73
C PRO A 48 -2.76 -11.69 5.98
N MET A 49 -3.37 -10.74 5.27
CA MET A 49 -4.55 -10.99 4.46
C MET A 49 -4.20 -11.81 3.22
N PHE A 50 -3.06 -11.51 2.59
CA PHE A 50 -2.57 -12.26 1.44
C PHE A 50 -2.33 -13.73 1.79
N ASP A 51 -1.61 -14.00 2.88
CA ASP A 51 -1.32 -15.36 3.33
C ASP A 51 -2.62 -16.13 3.66
N ALA A 52 -3.59 -15.50 4.33
CA ALA A 52 -4.88 -16.12 4.61
C ALA A 52 -5.66 -16.56 3.34
N PHE A 53 -5.64 -15.75 2.29
CA PHE A 53 -6.27 -16.12 1.01
C PHE A 53 -5.48 -17.19 0.25
N MET A 54 -4.14 -17.14 0.31
CA MET A 54 -3.27 -18.13 -0.33
C MET A 54 -3.41 -19.50 0.34
N ASP A 55 -3.47 -19.56 1.67
CA ASP A 55 -3.64 -20.81 2.41
C ASP A 55 -5.00 -21.47 2.12
N ALA A 56 -6.04 -20.67 1.91
CA ALA A 56 -7.38 -21.17 1.63
C ALA A 56 -7.60 -21.61 0.18
N LEU A 57 -6.98 -20.93 -0.80
CA LEU A 57 -7.33 -21.06 -2.22
C LEU A 57 -6.16 -21.50 -3.13
N GLY A 58 -4.91 -21.33 -2.70
CA GLY A 58 -3.73 -21.79 -3.43
C GLY A 58 -3.55 -21.14 -4.80
N PHE A 59 -3.80 -19.83 -4.93
CA PHE A 59 -3.64 -19.14 -6.22
C PHE A 59 -2.21 -19.19 -6.74
N THR A 60 -2.05 -19.15 -8.07
CA THR A 60 -0.74 -19.08 -8.73
C THR A 60 -0.77 -18.11 -9.91
N GLY A 61 0.40 -17.61 -10.31
CA GLY A 61 0.57 -16.73 -11.47
C GLY A 61 -0.26 -15.45 -11.38
N LEU A 62 -0.98 -15.11 -12.46
CA LEU A 62 -1.76 -13.87 -12.55
C LEU A 62 -2.83 -13.74 -11.46
N ALA A 63 -3.38 -14.85 -10.97
CA ALA A 63 -4.38 -14.80 -9.89
C ALA A 63 -3.76 -14.35 -8.56
N GLU A 64 -2.53 -14.80 -8.26
CA GLU A 64 -1.78 -14.41 -7.07
C GLU A 64 -1.43 -12.91 -7.10
N GLU A 65 -0.95 -12.40 -8.23
CA GLU A 65 -0.64 -10.97 -8.40
C GLU A 65 -1.90 -10.10 -8.24
N ASN A 66 -2.99 -10.54 -8.87
CA ASN A 66 -4.29 -9.88 -8.83
C ASN A 66 -4.92 -9.82 -7.43
N LEU A 67 -4.62 -10.79 -6.56
CA LEU A 67 -5.05 -10.78 -5.17
C LEU A 67 -4.41 -9.61 -4.41
N GLN A 68 -3.12 -9.34 -4.60
CA GLN A 68 -2.45 -8.22 -3.92
C GLN A 68 -3.11 -6.87 -4.24
N ALA A 69 -3.48 -6.64 -5.50
CA ALA A 69 -4.19 -5.42 -5.90
C ALA A 69 -5.58 -5.31 -5.25
N ARG A 70 -6.34 -6.42 -5.20
CA ARG A 70 -7.67 -6.45 -4.57
C ARG A 70 -7.61 -6.17 -3.07
N LEU A 71 -6.64 -6.76 -2.35
CA LEU A 71 -6.45 -6.51 -0.93
C LEU A 71 -6.14 -5.05 -0.62
N ARG A 72 -5.30 -4.41 -1.45
CA ARG A 72 -5.03 -2.96 -1.33
C ARG A 72 -6.28 -2.14 -1.58
N GLY A 73 -7.06 -2.48 -2.61
CA GLY A 73 -8.33 -1.81 -2.91
C GLY A 73 -9.36 -1.94 -1.79
N THR A 74 -9.47 -3.11 -1.15
CA THR A 74 -10.38 -3.33 -0.02
C THR A 74 -9.93 -2.65 1.28
N THR A 75 -8.63 -2.38 1.42
CA THR A 75 -8.07 -1.70 2.61
C THR A 75 -8.35 -0.18 2.61
N LEU A 76 -8.59 0.41 1.43
CA LEU A 76 -8.89 1.83 1.24
C LEU A 76 -10.40 2.09 1.27
#